data_AF-A0A7Y2KX48-F1
#
_entry.id   AF-A0A7Y2KX48-F1
#
_cell.length_a   1.000
_cell.length_b   1.000
_cell.length_c   1.000
_cell.angle_alpha   90.00
_cell.angle_beta   90.00
_cell.angle_gamma   90.00
#
_symmetry.space_group_name_H-M   'P 1'
#
loop_
_entity.id
_entity.type
_entity.pdbx_description
1 polymer ?
#
loop_
_entity_poly.entity_id
_entity_poly.type
_entity_poly.pdbx_seq_one_letter_code
_entity_poly.pdbx_strand_id
1 'polypeptide(L)'
;MRLFYRVLLVLFVALALCLGLVLYFIANPKLLAYQAPQQLHFLDQWSPADRQAYYYTPQGTQVKGLHYDWFSALELPFFKQSFAAPEYLARFGFLIDPQQQASAANPGNLPVGFTRHQNPGSKVQYLDITCAACHTGELRFKGQALRIDGAPAQHVLPSSVPTLRGGSFGQALVASLAATYYNPWKFERFARKVLGDQYPAQHQQLRKDFKVSLDNFLAVAWNDTHRGLYPTLEGPGRTDAFGRIANASFGDAISPDNYRVANAPVDYPHLWDMWTFDWVQWNGSAKQPMARNIGEALGVGATLNFFDDHGQPLQGDARYPSSVRVQDLHLIEQTLQRLKPPVWPEELFGAIDRPLAAKGRALFTENCAGCHVPAVVEENGRLVKQLKMLPVEV
;
A
#
# COMPACT_ATOMS: atom_id res chain seq x y z
N MET A 1 12.21 43.27 31.60
CA MET A 1 11.59 43.43 30.26
C MET A 1 12.53 43.08 29.10
N ARG A 2 13.74 43.64 28.96
CA ARG A 2 14.66 43.33 27.83
C ARG A 2 15.04 41.85 27.68
N LEU A 3 15.25 41.14 28.79
CA LEU A 3 15.55 39.69 28.79
C LEU A 3 14.35 38.87 28.28
N PHE A 4 13.13 39.21 28.70
CA PHE A 4 11.90 38.57 28.26
C PHE A 4 11.68 38.70 26.74
N TYR A 5 11.88 39.90 26.18
CA TYR A 5 11.81 40.10 24.73
C TYR A 5 12.90 39.34 23.96
N ARG A 6 14.12 39.23 24.51
CA ARG A 6 15.19 38.43 23.88
C ARG A 6 14.85 36.94 23.89
N VAL A 7 14.30 36.42 24.99
CA VAL A 7 13.86 35.02 25.08
C VAL A 7 12.71 34.74 24.11
N LEU A 8 11.70 35.62 24.05
CA LEU A 8 10.61 35.51 23.07
C LEU A 8 11.12 35.55 21.63
N LEU A 9 12.07 36.44 21.32
CA LEU A 9 12.67 36.54 20.00
C LEU A 9 13.43 35.25 19.63
N VAL A 10 14.21 34.71 20.56
CA VAL A 10 14.94 33.44 20.35
C VAL A 10 13.95 32.29 20.12
N LEU A 11 12.89 32.19 20.92
CA LEU A 11 11.85 31.16 20.74
C LEU A 11 11.12 31.31 19.40
N PHE A 12 10.80 32.54 19.00
CA PHE A 12 10.17 32.82 17.71
C PHE A 12 11.09 32.44 16.54
N VAL A 13 12.37 32.82 16.60
CA VAL A 13 13.35 32.44 15.57
C VAL A 13 13.53 30.93 15.51
N ALA A 14 13.62 30.25 16.66
CA ALA A 14 13.72 28.79 16.71
C ALA A 14 12.48 28.12 16.08
N LEU A 15 11.28 28.60 16.41
CA LEU A 15 10.03 28.09 15.83
C LEU A 15 9.97 28.33 14.32
N ALA A 16 10.38 29.50 13.85
CA ALA A 16 10.42 29.83 12.43
C ALA A 16 11.43 28.94 11.67
N LEU A 17 12.59 28.67 12.25
CA LEU A 17 13.58 27.74 11.69
C LEU A 17 13.05 26.30 11.65
N CYS A 18 12.42 25.82 12.72
CA CYS A 18 11.80 24.50 12.76
C CYS A 18 10.70 24.37 11.70
N LEU A 19 9.82 25.38 11.58
CA LEU A 19 8.78 25.40 10.55
C LEU A 19 9.38 25.45 9.15
N GLY A 20 10.40 26.29 8.93
CA GLY A 20 11.13 26.36 7.67
C GLY A 20 11.74 25.03 7.26
N LEU A 21 12.31 24.28 8.22
CA LEU A 21 12.86 22.96 7.98
C LEU A 21 11.78 21.94 7.58
N VAL A 22 10.64 21.93 8.26
CA VAL A 22 9.49 21.07 7.91
C VAL A 22 8.97 21.42 6.52
N LEU A 23 8.73 22.69 6.22
CA LEU A 23 8.27 23.14 4.90
C LEU A 23 9.28 22.80 3.81
N TYR A 24 10.58 22.91 4.09
CA TYR A 24 11.64 22.53 3.16
C TYR A 24 11.56 21.05 2.77
N PHE A 25 11.41 20.13 3.74
CA PHE A 25 11.32 18.70 3.45
C PHE A 25 9.96 18.27 2.88
N ILE A 26 8.89 19.05 3.10
CA ILE A 26 7.63 18.84 2.36
C ILE A 26 7.79 19.24 0.88
N ALA A 27 8.50 20.33 0.60
CA ALA A 27 8.78 20.77 -0.77
C ALA A 27 9.81 19.88 -1.47
N ASN A 28 10.78 19.37 -0.71
CA ASN A 28 11.92 18.59 -1.19
C ASN A 28 12.03 17.27 -0.39
N PRO A 29 11.05 16.36 -0.52
CA PRO A 29 11.11 15.09 0.19
C PRO A 29 12.30 14.28 -0.30
N LYS A 30 12.96 13.56 0.61
CA LYS A 30 14.10 12.69 0.28
C LYS A 30 13.63 11.42 -0.43
N LEU A 31 13.14 11.59 -1.65
CA LEU A 31 12.72 10.54 -2.57
C LEU A 31 13.71 10.43 -3.72
N LEU A 32 13.79 9.24 -4.30
CA LEU A 32 14.55 9.04 -5.53
C LEU A 32 13.96 9.88 -6.66
N ALA A 33 14.82 10.34 -7.57
CA ALA A 33 14.37 10.91 -8.83
C ALA A 33 13.78 9.78 -9.67
N TYR A 34 12.59 9.98 -10.21
CA TYR A 34 12.01 9.03 -11.14
C TYR A 34 12.70 9.17 -12.50
N GLN A 35 13.22 8.05 -13.00
CA GLN A 35 13.66 7.90 -14.38
C GLN A 35 12.74 6.88 -15.04
N ALA A 36 12.01 7.29 -16.06
CA ALA A 36 11.18 6.38 -16.82
C ALA A 36 12.08 5.38 -17.56
N PRO A 37 11.78 4.07 -17.55
CA PRO A 37 12.50 3.13 -18.37
C PRO A 37 12.25 3.45 -19.85
N GLN A 38 13.26 3.24 -20.68
CA GLN A 38 13.16 3.38 -22.13
C GLN A 38 12.20 2.34 -22.72
N GLN A 39 12.20 1.15 -22.12
CA GLN A 39 11.32 0.05 -22.49
C GLN A 39 10.95 -0.75 -21.24
N LEU A 40 9.67 -1.08 -21.14
CA LEU A 40 9.11 -1.96 -20.12
C LEU A 40 8.85 -3.33 -20.74
N HIS A 41 9.37 -4.37 -20.11
CA HIS A 41 9.20 -5.77 -20.48
C HIS A 41 8.30 -6.46 -19.47
N PHE A 42 7.47 -7.37 -19.95
CA PHE A 42 6.69 -8.29 -19.12
C PHE A 42 7.15 -9.72 -19.39
N LEU A 43 7.23 -10.53 -18.34
CA LEU A 43 7.45 -11.96 -18.47
C LEU A 43 6.15 -12.67 -18.88
N ASP A 44 6.28 -13.84 -19.53
CA ASP A 44 5.16 -14.75 -19.81
C ASP A 44 4.71 -15.50 -18.55
N GLN A 45 4.38 -14.75 -17.49
CA GLN A 45 3.84 -15.30 -16.24
C GLN A 45 2.31 -15.43 -16.28
N TRP A 46 1.67 -14.55 -17.06
CA TRP A 46 0.22 -14.41 -17.19
C TRP A 46 -0.17 -13.87 -18.56
N SER A 47 -1.41 -14.19 -18.95
CA SER A 47 -2.08 -13.49 -20.05
C SER A 47 -2.26 -12.00 -19.71
N PRO A 48 -2.39 -11.10 -20.70
CA PRO A 48 -2.72 -9.70 -20.46
C PRO A 48 -4.02 -9.52 -19.64
N ALA A 49 -5.02 -10.39 -19.83
CA ALA A 49 -6.29 -10.33 -19.12
C ALA A 49 -6.13 -10.69 -17.62
N ASP A 50 -5.41 -11.77 -17.31
CA ASP A 50 -5.11 -12.16 -15.92
C ASP A 50 -4.33 -11.05 -15.19
N ARG A 51 -3.35 -10.46 -15.87
CA ARG A 51 -2.57 -9.34 -15.32
C ARG A 51 -3.44 -8.12 -15.03
N GLN A 52 -4.33 -7.74 -15.95
CA GLN A 52 -5.25 -6.62 -15.73
C GLN A 52 -6.24 -6.89 -14.59
N ALA A 53 -6.77 -8.11 -14.51
CA ALA A 53 -7.63 -8.52 -13.39
C ALA A 53 -6.87 -8.40 -12.06
N TYR A 54 -5.66 -8.94 -11.99
CA TYR A 54 -4.84 -8.84 -10.78
C TYR A 54 -4.49 -7.39 -10.41
N TYR A 55 -4.14 -6.56 -11.40
CA TYR A 55 -3.73 -5.16 -11.15
C TYR A 55 -4.86 -4.27 -10.67
N TYR A 56 -6.09 -4.51 -11.12
CA TYR A 56 -7.19 -3.55 -11.00
C TYR A 56 -8.48 -4.09 -10.36
N THR A 57 -8.49 -5.33 -9.88
CA THR A 57 -9.58 -5.82 -9.02
C THR A 57 -9.44 -5.25 -7.60
N PRO A 58 -10.44 -4.51 -7.09
CA PRO A 58 -10.39 -3.92 -5.75
C PRO A 58 -10.57 -4.98 -4.66
N GLN A 59 -10.01 -4.74 -3.46
CA GLN A 59 -10.17 -5.65 -2.32
C GLN A 59 -11.07 -5.10 -1.21
N GLY A 60 -11.57 -3.88 -1.38
CA GLY A 60 -12.44 -3.20 -0.42
C GLY A 60 -11.74 -2.20 0.47
N THR A 61 -10.50 -1.80 0.17
CA THR A 61 -9.78 -0.83 1.00
C THR A 61 -10.25 0.59 0.74
N GLN A 62 -10.34 1.40 1.79
CA GLN A 62 -10.84 2.77 1.68
C GLN A 62 -9.81 3.83 2.10
N VAL A 63 -8.51 3.51 2.22
CA VAL A 63 -7.42 4.44 2.60
C VAL A 63 -7.89 5.55 3.56
N LYS A 64 -8.43 5.15 4.73
CA LYS A 64 -9.00 6.04 5.77
C LYS A 64 -10.14 6.97 5.27
N GLY A 65 -11.01 6.45 4.41
CA GLY A 65 -12.18 7.13 3.84
C GLY A 65 -11.85 8.03 2.65
N LEU A 66 -10.69 7.90 2.01
CA LEU A 66 -10.31 8.77 0.91
C LEU A 66 -11.08 8.43 -0.38
N HIS A 67 -11.75 9.42 -0.96
CA HIS A 67 -12.45 9.24 -2.23
C HIS A 67 -11.46 9.25 -3.41
N TYR A 68 -11.77 8.45 -4.43
CA TYR A 68 -10.94 8.29 -5.62
C TYR A 68 -10.82 9.57 -6.46
N ASP A 69 -11.93 10.28 -6.62
CA ASP A 69 -12.02 11.56 -7.33
C ASP A 69 -11.25 12.66 -6.57
N TRP A 70 -11.32 12.65 -5.24
CA TRP A 70 -10.55 13.57 -4.40
C TRP A 70 -9.06 13.33 -4.58
N PHE A 71 -8.60 12.09 -4.45
CA PHE A 71 -7.19 11.73 -4.66
C PHE A 71 -6.68 12.21 -6.03
N SER A 72 -7.45 11.97 -7.09
CA SER A 72 -7.12 12.37 -8.47
C SER A 72 -7.18 13.89 -8.69
N ALA A 73 -7.85 14.62 -7.81
CA ALA A 73 -7.98 16.08 -7.86
C ALA A 73 -6.93 16.83 -7.04
N LEU A 74 -6.20 16.14 -6.15
CA LEU A 74 -5.20 16.77 -5.29
C LEU A 74 -4.04 17.37 -6.09
N GLU A 75 -3.59 18.52 -5.62
CA GLU A 75 -2.35 19.16 -6.06
C GLU A 75 -1.24 18.93 -5.02
N LEU A 76 0.02 19.06 -5.44
CA LEU A 76 1.15 19.10 -4.51
C LEU A 76 1.01 20.24 -3.48
N PRO A 77 1.62 20.15 -2.28
CA PRO A 77 1.38 21.11 -1.21
C PRO A 77 1.68 22.57 -1.59
N PHE A 78 2.78 22.81 -2.31
CA PHE A 78 3.24 24.16 -2.67
C PHE A 78 3.07 24.51 -4.16
N PHE A 79 2.65 23.54 -4.98
CA PHE A 79 2.61 23.71 -6.43
C PHE A 79 1.27 23.26 -7.01
N LYS A 80 0.97 23.60 -8.27
CA LYS A 80 -0.32 23.25 -8.93
C LYS A 80 -0.29 21.89 -9.63
N GLN A 81 0.87 21.25 -9.72
CA GLN A 81 1.03 19.93 -10.31
C GLN A 81 0.19 18.91 -9.54
N SER A 82 -0.34 17.92 -10.26
CA SER A 82 -1.16 16.85 -9.68
C SER A 82 -0.35 16.03 -8.68
N PHE A 83 -0.94 15.73 -7.52
CA PHE A 83 -0.38 14.75 -6.58
C PHE A 83 -0.42 13.33 -7.17
N ALA A 84 -1.48 13.02 -7.93
CA ALA A 84 -1.66 11.74 -8.58
C ALA A 84 -0.90 11.61 -9.92
N ALA A 85 0.02 12.53 -10.23
CA ALA A 85 0.84 12.44 -11.44
C ALA A 85 1.67 11.14 -11.41
N PRO A 86 1.66 10.30 -12.47
CA PRO A 86 2.37 9.03 -12.49
C PRO A 86 3.86 9.17 -12.13
N GLU A 87 4.54 10.18 -12.66
CA GLU A 87 5.96 10.44 -12.40
C GLU A 87 6.22 10.82 -10.95
N TYR A 88 5.28 11.50 -10.29
CA TYR A 88 5.39 11.84 -8.88
C TYR A 88 5.16 10.61 -7.99
N LEU A 89 4.13 9.82 -8.30
CA LEU A 89 3.84 8.58 -7.58
C LEU A 89 4.97 7.55 -7.72
N ALA A 90 5.60 7.46 -8.89
CA ALA A 90 6.73 6.56 -9.13
C ALA A 90 7.96 6.86 -8.23
N ARG A 91 8.10 8.10 -7.72
CA ARG A 91 9.18 8.46 -6.77
C ARG A 91 9.03 7.76 -5.41
N PHE A 92 7.83 7.29 -5.08
CA PHE A 92 7.57 6.48 -3.89
C PHE A 92 7.74 4.98 -4.15
N GLY A 93 8.25 4.59 -5.33
CA GLY A 93 8.44 3.19 -5.73
C GLY A 93 7.18 2.51 -6.25
N PHE A 94 6.08 3.25 -6.47
CA PHE A 94 4.92 2.71 -7.16
C PHE A 94 5.23 2.47 -8.64
N LEU A 95 4.69 1.38 -9.17
CA LEU A 95 5.00 0.93 -10.52
C LEU A 95 4.04 1.56 -11.53
N ILE A 96 4.61 2.31 -12.47
CA ILE A 96 3.93 2.94 -13.61
C ILE A 96 4.43 2.25 -14.88
N ASP A 97 3.53 1.98 -15.82
CA ASP A 97 3.92 1.74 -17.21
C ASP A 97 4.01 3.10 -17.93
N PRO A 98 5.17 3.48 -18.50
CA PRO A 98 5.33 4.75 -19.23
C PRO A 98 4.37 4.94 -20.40
N GLN A 99 3.84 3.84 -20.96
CA GLN A 99 2.85 3.87 -22.04
C GLN A 99 1.41 3.75 -21.52
N GLN A 100 1.22 3.63 -20.20
CA GLN A 100 -0.09 3.46 -19.59
C GLN A 100 -1.00 4.65 -19.94
N GLN A 101 -2.22 4.31 -20.36
CA GLN A 101 -3.30 5.25 -20.58
C GLN A 101 -4.47 4.90 -19.66
N ALA A 102 -5.33 5.88 -19.43
CA ALA A 102 -6.58 5.65 -18.73
C ALA A 102 -7.39 4.55 -19.42
N SER A 103 -7.96 3.65 -18.63
CA SER A 103 -8.82 2.56 -19.10
C SER A 103 -10.10 2.49 -18.27
N ALA A 104 -11.05 1.63 -18.66
CA ALA A 104 -12.26 1.43 -17.86
C ALA A 104 -11.95 0.94 -16.43
N ALA A 105 -10.93 0.08 -16.29
CA ALA A 105 -10.48 -0.47 -15.00
C ALA A 105 -9.59 0.52 -14.22
N ASN A 106 -8.84 1.39 -14.92
CA ASN A 106 -7.98 2.40 -14.32
C ASN A 106 -8.16 3.78 -15.00
N PRO A 107 -9.28 4.46 -14.75
CA PRO A 107 -9.60 5.71 -15.44
C PRO A 107 -8.76 6.90 -14.98
N GLY A 108 -8.18 6.83 -13.78
CA GLY A 108 -7.26 7.84 -13.26
C GLY A 108 -5.82 7.68 -13.74
N ASN A 109 -5.52 6.65 -14.55
CA ASN A 109 -4.17 6.30 -14.98
C ASN A 109 -3.19 6.15 -13.79
N LEU A 110 -3.67 5.54 -12.71
CA LEU A 110 -2.93 5.39 -11.45
C LEU A 110 -1.95 4.21 -11.50
N PRO A 111 -1.01 4.09 -10.55
CA PRO A 111 -0.07 2.97 -10.52
C PRO A 111 -0.72 1.60 -10.39
N VAL A 112 0.06 0.55 -10.69
CA VAL A 112 -0.35 -0.84 -10.43
C VAL A 112 -0.83 -0.98 -8.99
N GLY A 113 -2.01 -1.57 -8.84
CA GLY A 113 -2.64 -1.81 -7.55
C GLY A 113 -3.48 -0.65 -7.02
N PHE A 114 -3.52 0.50 -7.69
CA PHE A 114 -4.44 1.60 -7.36
C PHE A 114 -5.74 1.42 -8.15
N THR A 115 -6.84 1.25 -7.44
CA THR A 115 -8.15 0.88 -7.95
C THR A 115 -9.22 1.74 -7.30
N ARG A 116 -10.49 1.43 -7.55
CA ARG A 116 -11.63 2.04 -6.88
C ARG A 116 -12.76 1.06 -6.68
N HIS A 117 -13.59 1.31 -5.68
CA HIS A 117 -14.85 0.59 -5.52
C HIS A 117 -15.92 1.47 -4.88
N GLN A 118 -17.16 0.99 -4.93
CA GLN A 118 -18.28 1.52 -4.14
C GLN A 118 -18.70 0.48 -3.10
N ASN A 119 -19.03 0.95 -1.91
CA ASN A 119 -19.71 0.13 -0.92
C ASN A 119 -21.18 -0.07 -1.34
N PRO A 120 -21.80 -1.20 -1.00
CA PRO A 120 -23.23 -1.41 -1.22
C PRO A 120 -24.06 -0.23 -0.70
N GLY A 121 -24.94 0.32 -1.53
CA GLY A 121 -25.79 1.47 -1.18
C GLY A 121 -25.11 2.83 -1.18
N SER A 122 -23.79 2.92 -1.39
CA SER A 122 -23.07 4.19 -1.52
C SER A 122 -22.85 4.57 -2.98
N LYS A 123 -22.95 5.87 -3.28
CA LYS A 123 -22.53 6.44 -4.57
C LYS A 123 -21.06 6.84 -4.59
N VAL A 124 -20.40 6.87 -3.43
CA VAL A 124 -19.00 7.27 -3.27
C VAL A 124 -18.08 6.21 -3.85
N GLN A 125 -17.14 6.65 -4.69
CA GLN A 125 -16.03 5.84 -5.18
C GLN A 125 -14.84 6.03 -4.23
N TYR A 126 -14.51 5.01 -3.45
CA TYR A 126 -13.34 5.05 -2.58
C TYR A 126 -12.07 4.69 -3.35
N LEU A 127 -10.96 5.33 -2.99
CA LEU A 127 -9.64 4.92 -3.43
C LEU A 127 -9.31 3.59 -2.77
N ASP A 128 -8.93 2.59 -3.57
CA ASP A 128 -8.63 1.25 -3.10
C ASP A 128 -7.23 0.82 -3.55
N ILE A 129 -6.42 0.38 -2.61
CA ILE A 129 -5.12 -0.25 -2.84
C ILE A 129 -5.30 -1.76 -2.72
N THR A 130 -5.11 -2.47 -3.84
CA THR A 130 -5.22 -3.94 -3.92
C THR A 130 -3.86 -4.63 -3.76
N CYS A 131 -3.86 -5.96 -3.64
CA CYS A 131 -2.66 -6.80 -3.44
C CYS A 131 -1.53 -6.48 -4.43
N ALA A 132 -1.88 -6.15 -5.67
CA ALA A 132 -0.92 -5.86 -6.73
C ALA A 132 0.01 -4.68 -6.44
N ALA A 133 -0.38 -3.73 -5.57
CA ALA A 133 0.50 -2.63 -5.17
C ALA A 133 1.74 -3.13 -4.42
N CYS A 134 1.56 -4.12 -3.55
CA CYS A 134 2.61 -4.69 -2.70
C CYS A 134 3.30 -5.91 -3.34
N HIS A 135 2.59 -6.65 -4.19
CA HIS A 135 3.03 -7.93 -4.76
C HIS A 135 3.21 -7.86 -6.29
N THR A 136 3.67 -6.72 -6.78
CA THR A 136 4.24 -6.59 -8.12
C THR A 136 5.59 -5.90 -8.02
N GLY A 137 6.64 -6.52 -8.58
CA GLY A 137 8.01 -6.01 -8.50
C GLY A 137 8.56 -5.62 -9.88
N GLU A 138 9.66 -4.88 -9.90
CA GLU A 138 10.33 -4.47 -11.13
C GLU A 138 11.85 -4.50 -10.96
N LEU A 139 12.55 -5.09 -11.92
CA LEU A 139 14.01 -4.99 -12.03
C LEU A 139 14.38 -3.95 -13.07
N ARG A 140 15.39 -3.12 -12.78
CA ARG A 140 15.88 -2.08 -13.70
C ARG A 140 17.34 -2.30 -14.04
N PHE A 141 17.67 -2.31 -15.32
CA PHE A 141 19.03 -2.49 -15.80
C PHE A 141 19.24 -1.76 -17.13
N LYS A 142 20.29 -0.94 -17.23
CA LYS A 142 20.68 -0.22 -18.46
C LYS A 142 19.51 0.50 -19.18
N GLY A 143 18.64 1.16 -18.41
CA GLY A 143 17.47 1.88 -18.95
C GLY A 143 16.27 0.99 -19.31
N GLN A 144 16.39 -0.33 -19.19
CA GLN A 144 15.30 -1.29 -19.35
C GLN A 144 14.64 -1.58 -18.01
N ALA A 145 13.33 -1.83 -18.00
CA ALA A 145 12.60 -2.33 -16.85
C ALA A 145 11.97 -3.69 -17.17
N LEU A 146 12.06 -4.63 -16.25
CA LEU A 146 11.34 -5.91 -16.30
C LEU A 146 10.32 -5.95 -15.17
N ARG A 147 9.04 -5.94 -15.53
CA ARG A 147 7.95 -6.17 -14.59
C ARG A 147 7.84 -7.65 -14.27
N ILE A 148 7.81 -7.95 -12.97
CA ILE A 148 7.68 -9.30 -12.45
C ILE A 148 6.39 -9.37 -11.62
N ASP A 149 5.38 -10.03 -12.16
CA ASP A 149 4.09 -10.19 -11.51
C ASP A 149 4.23 -11.13 -10.31
N GLY A 150 3.66 -10.80 -9.15
CA GLY A 150 3.80 -11.57 -7.91
C GLY A 150 5.13 -11.40 -7.18
N ALA A 151 6.03 -10.52 -7.63
CA ALA A 151 7.27 -10.18 -6.92
C ALA A 151 7.03 -9.10 -5.85
N PRO A 152 7.91 -8.98 -4.84
CA PRO A 152 7.86 -7.86 -3.89
C PRO A 152 7.98 -6.49 -4.56
N ALA A 153 7.03 -5.61 -4.28
CA ALA A 153 7.14 -4.19 -4.60
C ALA A 153 8.20 -3.52 -3.72
N GLN A 154 8.72 -2.38 -4.20
CA GLN A 154 9.77 -1.61 -3.49
C GLN A 154 9.26 -0.22 -3.09
N HIS A 155 7.95 -0.10 -2.82
CA HIS A 155 7.34 1.18 -2.47
C HIS A 155 7.41 1.50 -0.98
N VAL A 156 7.14 2.75 -0.63
CA VAL A 156 7.07 3.30 0.74
C VAL A 156 5.65 3.75 1.11
N LEU A 157 4.66 2.89 0.79
CA LEU A 157 3.24 3.09 1.06
C LEU A 157 2.87 3.12 2.57
N PRO A 158 3.25 2.14 3.40
CA PRO A 158 2.57 1.89 4.67
C PRO A 158 2.99 2.83 5.81
N SER A 159 4.08 3.57 5.66
CA SER A 159 4.62 4.42 6.72
C SER A 159 3.70 5.62 7.02
N SER A 160 2.93 5.48 8.11
CA SER A 160 2.06 6.49 8.71
C SER A 160 2.78 7.39 9.73
N VAL A 161 3.92 6.94 10.27
CA VAL A 161 4.77 7.72 11.19
C VAL A 161 5.59 8.72 10.37
N PRO A 162 5.40 10.04 10.56
CA PRO A 162 6.15 11.04 9.81
C PRO A 162 7.64 10.97 10.11
N THR A 163 8.49 11.13 9.09
CA THR A 163 9.92 11.35 9.30
C THR A 163 10.24 12.82 9.02
N LEU A 164 11.27 13.35 9.69
CA LEU A 164 11.73 14.72 9.44
C LEU A 164 12.12 14.95 7.97
N ARG A 165 12.70 13.93 7.32
CA ARG A 165 13.17 14.00 5.93
C ARG A 165 12.08 13.70 4.89
N GLY A 166 10.86 13.47 5.35
CA GLY A 166 9.76 13.01 4.50
C GLY A 166 10.03 11.61 3.95
N GLY A 167 9.49 11.36 2.76
CA GLY A 167 9.84 10.17 1.99
C GLY A 167 8.87 9.00 2.13
N SER A 168 7.82 9.09 2.96
CA SER A 168 6.68 8.17 2.88
C SER A 168 5.55 8.76 2.04
N PHE A 169 4.78 7.89 1.39
CA PHE A 169 3.60 8.30 0.63
C PHE A 169 2.54 8.92 1.54
N GLY A 170 2.27 8.32 2.70
CA GLY A 170 1.28 8.81 3.66
C GLY A 170 1.56 10.26 4.11
N GLN A 171 2.81 10.58 4.46
CA GLN A 171 3.19 11.94 4.86
C GLN A 171 2.97 12.96 3.72
N ALA A 172 3.30 12.59 2.47
CA ALA A 172 3.10 13.45 1.32
C ALA A 172 1.60 13.66 1.01
N LEU A 173 0.79 12.61 1.16
CA LEU A 173 -0.66 12.67 0.99
C LEU A 173 -1.31 13.59 2.03
N VAL A 174 -0.97 13.43 3.31
CA VAL A 174 -1.48 14.29 4.40
C VAL A 174 -1.08 15.75 4.19
N ALA A 175 0.15 16.02 3.74
CA ALA A 175 0.58 17.37 3.42
C ALA A 175 -0.26 17.99 2.28
N SER A 176 -0.59 17.22 1.24
CA SER A 176 -1.43 17.67 0.13
C SER A 176 -2.89 17.88 0.54
N LEU A 177 -3.44 17.01 1.38
CA LEU A 177 -4.77 17.17 1.98
C LEU A 177 -4.84 18.44 2.83
N ALA A 178 -3.88 18.65 3.73
CA ALA A 178 -3.80 19.83 4.58
C ALA A 178 -3.65 21.11 3.75
N ALA A 179 -2.73 21.13 2.78
CA ALA A 179 -2.56 22.27 1.88
C ALA A 179 -3.83 22.57 1.09
N THR A 180 -4.56 21.55 0.64
CA THR A 180 -5.84 21.71 -0.06
C THR A 180 -6.91 22.29 0.83
N TYR A 181 -7.02 21.84 2.09
CA TYR A 181 -8.04 22.32 3.03
C TYR A 181 -7.80 23.77 3.51
N TYR A 182 -6.56 24.07 3.91
CA TYR A 182 -6.20 25.33 4.56
C TYR A 182 -5.87 26.46 3.58
N ASN A 183 -5.43 26.16 2.36
CA ASN A 183 -5.28 27.18 1.33
C ASN A 183 -6.60 27.37 0.59
N PRO A 184 -7.31 28.49 0.78
CA PRO A 184 -8.63 28.69 0.18
C PRO A 184 -8.60 28.59 -1.35
N TRP A 185 -7.53 29.03 -2.00
CA TRP A 185 -7.45 29.05 -3.46
C TRP A 185 -7.20 27.65 -4.03
N LYS A 186 -6.49 26.78 -3.29
CA LYS A 186 -6.36 25.36 -3.64
C LYS A 186 -7.68 24.65 -3.43
N PHE A 187 -8.35 24.88 -2.30
CA PHE A 187 -9.66 24.31 -2.04
C PHE A 187 -10.66 24.64 -3.15
N GLU A 188 -10.69 25.90 -3.61
CA GLU A 188 -11.56 26.33 -4.71
C GLU A 188 -11.32 25.55 -6.01
N ARG A 189 -10.06 25.35 -6.41
CA ARG A 189 -9.73 24.56 -7.61
C ARG A 189 -10.08 23.08 -7.44
N PHE A 190 -9.77 22.53 -6.28
CA PHE A 190 -10.13 21.16 -5.91
C PHE A 190 -11.65 20.96 -5.99
N ALA A 191 -12.42 21.82 -5.34
CA ALA A 191 -13.87 21.72 -5.28
C ALA A 191 -14.52 21.84 -6.66
N ARG A 192 -14.02 22.74 -7.54
CA ARG A 192 -14.50 22.85 -8.92
C ARG A 192 -14.19 21.60 -9.74
N LYS A 193 -12.99 21.03 -9.57
CA LYS A 193 -12.59 19.80 -10.27
C LYS A 193 -13.41 18.59 -9.83
N VAL A 194 -13.72 18.47 -8.54
CA VAL A 194 -14.47 17.35 -7.96
C VAL A 194 -15.98 17.47 -8.25
N LEU A 195 -16.57 18.64 -8.03
CA LEU A 195 -18.03 18.81 -8.10
C LEU A 195 -18.55 19.14 -9.49
N GLY A 196 -17.72 19.71 -10.38
CA GLY A 196 -18.16 20.19 -11.69
C GLY A 196 -19.37 21.12 -11.57
N ASP A 197 -20.46 20.78 -12.25
CA ASP A 197 -21.71 21.55 -12.25
C ASP A 197 -22.41 21.59 -10.88
N GLN A 198 -22.13 20.63 -10.00
CA GLN A 198 -22.71 20.57 -8.65
C GLN A 198 -22.00 21.52 -7.67
N TYR A 199 -20.94 22.21 -8.13
CA TYR A 199 -20.14 23.11 -7.31
C TYR A 199 -20.95 24.10 -6.48
N PRO A 200 -21.90 24.89 -7.03
CA PRO A 200 -22.62 25.88 -6.25
C PRO A 200 -23.47 25.28 -5.13
N ALA A 201 -24.01 24.07 -5.34
CA ALA A 201 -24.90 23.42 -4.39
C ALA A 201 -24.15 22.64 -3.30
N GLN A 202 -23.00 22.05 -3.62
CA GLN A 202 -22.32 21.09 -2.75
C GLN A 202 -20.98 21.58 -2.18
N HIS A 203 -20.50 22.77 -2.54
CA HIS A 203 -19.22 23.31 -2.08
C HIS A 203 -19.03 23.26 -0.56
N GLN A 204 -20.02 23.72 0.20
CA GLN A 204 -19.94 23.74 1.66
C GLN A 204 -19.93 22.32 2.25
N GLN A 205 -20.72 21.41 1.67
CA GLN A 205 -20.77 20.02 2.11
C GLN A 205 -19.44 19.31 1.82
N LEU A 206 -18.88 19.48 0.61
CA LEU A 206 -17.57 18.97 0.26
C LEU A 206 -16.50 19.46 1.23
N ARG A 207 -16.54 20.73 1.65
CA ARG A 207 -15.57 21.26 2.61
C ARG A 207 -15.66 20.57 3.97
N LYS A 208 -16.87 20.23 4.43
CA LYS A 208 -17.09 19.50 5.68
C LYS A 208 -16.60 18.05 5.55
N ASP A 209 -16.98 17.36 4.49
CA ASP A 209 -16.61 15.95 4.28
C ASP A 209 -15.10 15.80 4.08
N PHE A 210 -14.48 16.72 3.34
CA PHE A 210 -13.03 16.75 3.17
C PHE A 210 -12.30 17.04 4.49
N LYS A 211 -12.87 17.86 5.38
CA LYS A 211 -12.33 18.07 6.73
C LYS A 211 -12.36 16.77 7.53
N VAL A 212 -13.46 16.03 7.51
CA VAL A 212 -13.57 14.75 8.21
C VAL A 212 -12.49 13.77 7.73
N SER A 213 -12.28 13.66 6.42
CA SER A 213 -11.20 12.83 5.87
C SER A 213 -9.81 13.30 6.36
N LEU A 214 -9.50 14.60 6.29
CA LEU A 214 -8.24 15.14 6.79
C LEU A 214 -8.04 14.87 8.29
N ASP A 215 -9.07 15.08 9.10
CA ASP A 215 -9.03 14.84 10.54
C ASP A 215 -8.77 13.36 10.85
N ASN A 216 -9.37 12.42 10.11
CA ASN A 216 -9.11 10.99 10.24
C ASN A 216 -7.63 10.66 9.98
N PHE A 217 -7.04 11.21 8.91
CA PHE A 217 -5.62 10.99 8.62
C PHE A 217 -4.71 11.56 9.72
N LEU A 218 -5.01 12.76 10.22
CA LEU A 218 -4.24 13.39 11.30
C LEU A 218 -4.37 12.61 12.62
N ALA A 219 -5.56 12.12 12.94
CA ALA A 219 -5.81 11.32 14.13
C ALA A 219 -5.02 10.01 14.12
N VAL A 220 -4.99 9.30 12.97
CA VAL A 220 -4.19 8.07 12.80
C VAL A 220 -2.70 8.36 12.94
N ALA A 221 -2.19 9.37 12.23
CA ALA A 221 -0.77 9.74 12.30
C ALA A 221 -0.35 10.12 13.73
N TRP A 222 -1.21 10.84 14.45
CA TRP A 222 -1.00 11.17 15.85
C TRP A 222 -1.02 9.93 16.76
N ASN A 223 -2.02 9.06 16.61
CA ASN A 223 -2.15 7.83 17.39
C ASN A 223 -0.91 6.94 17.24
N ASP A 224 -0.49 6.70 16.00
CA ASP A 224 0.67 5.88 15.66
C ASP A 224 1.96 6.45 16.26
N THR A 225 2.14 7.77 16.17
CA THR A 225 3.33 8.48 16.67
C THR A 225 3.35 8.53 18.20
N HIS A 226 2.25 8.96 18.83
CA HIS A 226 2.17 9.14 20.28
C HIS A 226 2.32 7.82 21.04
N ARG A 227 1.77 6.73 20.50
CA ARG A 227 1.88 5.38 21.08
C ARG A 227 3.18 4.66 20.71
N GLY A 228 3.95 5.19 19.76
CA GLY A 228 5.16 4.53 19.26
C GLY A 228 4.88 3.16 18.62
N LEU A 229 3.78 3.03 17.87
CA LEU A 229 3.34 1.73 17.34
C LEU A 229 4.30 1.17 16.29
N TYR A 230 5.00 2.02 15.55
CA TYR A 230 5.90 1.61 14.46
C TYR A 230 7.31 2.21 14.65
N PRO A 231 8.09 1.73 15.64
CA PRO A 231 9.39 2.33 15.98
C PRO A 231 10.49 1.96 14.98
N THR A 232 10.35 0.84 14.27
CA THR A 232 11.27 0.42 13.22
C THR A 232 10.83 1.04 11.89
N LEU A 233 11.71 1.78 11.23
CA LEU A 233 11.40 2.40 9.95
C LEU A 233 11.10 1.34 8.87
N GLU A 234 9.89 1.39 8.35
CA GLU A 234 9.45 0.63 7.18
C GLU A 234 10.02 1.26 5.91
N GLY A 235 11.20 0.78 5.51
CA GLY A 235 11.87 1.20 4.29
C GLY A 235 11.18 0.69 3.01
N PRO A 236 11.72 1.02 1.82
CA PRO A 236 11.23 0.52 0.55
C PRO A 236 11.03 -1.01 0.57
N GLY A 237 9.82 -1.46 0.22
CA GLY A 237 9.48 -2.88 0.09
C GLY A 237 9.29 -3.65 1.40
N ARG A 238 9.40 -2.99 2.55
CA ARG A 238 9.30 -3.62 3.88
C ARG A 238 8.16 -3.06 4.70
N THR A 239 7.42 -3.93 5.38
CA THR A 239 6.39 -3.54 6.34
C THR A 239 6.14 -4.62 7.39
N ASP A 240 5.70 -4.21 8.58
CA ASP A 240 5.15 -5.15 9.57
C ASP A 240 3.66 -5.33 9.30
N ALA A 241 3.34 -6.10 8.25
CA ALA A 241 1.97 -6.28 7.79
C ALA A 241 1.08 -6.86 8.90
N PHE A 242 1.55 -7.86 9.65
CA PHE A 242 0.78 -8.47 10.72
C PHE A 242 0.51 -7.53 11.89
N GLY A 243 1.53 -6.79 12.34
CA GLY A 243 1.34 -5.79 13.37
C GLY A 243 0.34 -4.73 12.95
N ARG A 244 0.36 -4.31 11.68
CA ARG A 244 -0.63 -3.38 11.10
C ARG A 244 -2.03 -3.98 11.02
N ILE A 245 -2.18 -5.21 10.53
CA ILE A 245 -3.47 -5.92 10.47
C ILE A 245 -4.06 -6.07 11.88
N ALA A 246 -3.26 -6.46 12.86
CA ALA A 246 -3.69 -6.62 14.24
C ALA A 246 -4.09 -5.27 14.85
N ASN A 247 -3.30 -4.21 14.64
CA ASN A 247 -3.65 -2.88 15.13
C ASN A 247 -4.92 -2.33 14.47
N ALA A 248 -5.13 -2.53 13.17
CA ALA A 248 -6.38 -2.15 12.51
C ALA A 248 -7.57 -2.97 13.01
N SER A 249 -7.43 -4.29 13.15
CA SER A 249 -8.56 -5.18 13.47
C SER A 249 -8.93 -5.15 14.95
N PHE A 250 -7.96 -5.03 15.85
CA PHE A 250 -8.19 -5.10 17.29
C PHE A 250 -8.07 -3.73 17.96
N GLY A 251 -7.17 -2.87 17.48
CA GLY A 251 -6.93 -1.52 18.00
C GLY A 251 -7.95 -0.50 17.48
N ASP A 252 -7.98 -0.28 16.16
CA ASP A 252 -8.90 0.68 15.52
C ASP A 252 -10.36 0.22 15.65
N ALA A 253 -10.65 -1.05 15.33
CA ALA A 253 -12.03 -1.53 15.19
C ALA A 253 -12.68 -2.04 16.49
N ILE A 254 -11.89 -2.40 17.53
CA ILE A 254 -12.43 -2.97 18.77
C ILE A 254 -12.14 -2.09 19.99
N SER A 255 -10.87 -1.92 20.35
CA SER A 255 -10.49 -1.12 21.52
C SER A 255 -9.04 -0.63 21.43
N PRO A 256 -8.76 0.64 21.78
CA PRO A 256 -7.40 1.16 21.87
C PRO A 256 -6.47 0.41 22.83
N ASP A 257 -6.98 -0.42 23.75
CA ASP A 257 -6.17 -1.24 24.65
C ASP A 257 -5.49 -2.43 23.94
N ASN A 258 -5.96 -2.76 22.73
CA ASN A 258 -5.45 -3.87 21.95
C ASN A 258 -4.28 -3.50 21.03
N TYR A 259 -3.90 -2.22 20.94
CA TYR A 259 -2.73 -1.83 20.15
C TYR A 259 -1.47 -2.51 20.67
N ARG A 260 -0.63 -2.98 19.74
CA ARG A 260 0.69 -3.55 20.03
C ARG A 260 1.74 -2.87 19.16
N VAL A 261 2.97 -2.84 19.67
CA VAL A 261 4.12 -2.36 18.90
C VAL A 261 4.40 -3.34 17.76
N ALA A 262 4.47 -2.81 16.55
CA ALA A 262 4.77 -3.50 15.31
C ALA A 262 6.16 -3.05 14.84
N ASN A 263 7.18 -3.81 15.20
CA ASN A 263 8.58 -3.45 15.05
C ASN A 263 9.38 -4.42 14.16
N ALA A 264 8.72 -5.37 13.50
CA ALA A 264 9.36 -6.43 12.72
C ALA A 264 9.04 -6.32 11.22
N PRO A 265 9.40 -5.21 10.53
CA PRO A 265 9.08 -5.08 9.12
C PRO A 265 9.92 -6.05 8.28
N VAL A 266 9.25 -6.76 7.38
CA VAL A 266 9.83 -7.76 6.47
C VAL A 266 9.46 -7.41 5.03
N ASP A 267 10.19 -7.97 4.07
CA ASP A 267 9.87 -7.80 2.65
C ASP A 267 8.50 -8.41 2.33
N TYR A 268 7.78 -7.88 1.34
CA TYR A 268 6.60 -8.56 0.82
C TYR A 268 6.99 -9.96 0.28
N PRO A 269 6.31 -11.05 0.65
CA PRO A 269 6.61 -12.35 0.07
C PRO A 269 6.22 -12.38 -1.41
N HIS A 270 6.92 -13.22 -2.20
CA HIS A 270 6.48 -13.51 -3.56
C HIS A 270 5.19 -14.34 -3.53
N LEU A 271 4.39 -14.26 -4.60
CA LEU A 271 3.10 -14.97 -4.69
C LEU A 271 3.13 -16.23 -5.56
N TRP A 272 4.23 -16.48 -6.28
CA TRP A 272 4.37 -17.68 -7.11
C TRP A 272 4.25 -18.94 -6.27
N ASP A 273 3.46 -19.90 -6.76
CA ASP A 273 3.17 -21.17 -6.11
C ASP A 273 2.59 -21.07 -4.70
N MET A 274 2.26 -19.88 -4.18
CA MET A 274 1.75 -19.66 -2.83
C MET A 274 0.58 -20.59 -2.49
N TRP A 275 -0.33 -20.76 -3.43
CA TRP A 275 -1.52 -21.60 -3.29
C TRP A 275 -1.19 -23.09 -3.12
N THR A 276 0.02 -23.52 -3.46
CA THR A 276 0.47 -24.91 -3.31
C THR A 276 0.99 -25.23 -1.90
N PHE A 277 1.18 -24.24 -1.04
CA PHE A 277 1.68 -24.44 0.33
C PHE A 277 0.56 -24.66 1.35
N ASP A 278 0.87 -25.36 2.44
CA ASP A 278 -0.07 -25.53 3.58
C ASP A 278 -0.14 -24.27 4.45
N TRP A 279 1.03 -23.70 4.74
CA TRP A 279 1.18 -22.47 5.50
C TRP A 279 1.94 -21.45 4.69
N VAL A 280 1.53 -20.19 4.78
CA VAL A 280 2.17 -19.05 4.11
C VAL A 280 2.54 -17.98 5.14
N GLN A 281 3.10 -16.87 4.65
CA GLN A 281 3.75 -15.80 5.42
C GLN A 281 5.13 -16.20 5.98
N TRP A 282 5.94 -15.20 6.32
CA TRP A 282 7.32 -15.40 6.77
C TRP A 282 7.48 -16.26 8.03
N ASN A 283 6.45 -16.31 8.87
CA ASN A 283 6.42 -17.11 10.09
C ASN A 283 5.49 -18.34 9.99
N GLY A 284 4.96 -18.65 8.79
CA GLY A 284 4.09 -19.82 8.59
C GLY A 284 2.81 -19.79 9.42
N SER A 285 2.17 -18.63 9.56
CA SER A 285 1.04 -18.40 10.48
C SER A 285 -0.35 -18.45 9.85
N ALA A 286 -0.44 -18.47 8.51
CA ALA A 286 -1.71 -18.47 7.80
C ALA A 286 -1.88 -19.73 6.94
N LYS A 287 -2.94 -20.52 7.21
CA LYS A 287 -3.31 -21.73 6.45
C LYS A 287 -4.50 -21.53 5.51
N GLN A 288 -5.45 -20.66 5.87
CA GLN A 288 -6.67 -20.43 5.07
C GLN A 288 -6.53 -19.19 4.16
N PRO A 289 -6.53 -19.34 2.82
CA PRO A 289 -6.28 -18.23 1.89
C PRO A 289 -7.29 -17.08 2.02
N MET A 290 -8.58 -17.38 2.17
CA MET A 290 -9.59 -16.32 2.27
C MET A 290 -9.49 -15.56 3.60
N ALA A 291 -9.21 -16.23 4.71
CA ALA A 291 -9.00 -15.57 5.99
C ALA A 291 -7.75 -14.67 5.96
N ARG A 292 -6.68 -15.14 5.31
CA ARG A 292 -5.47 -14.34 5.02
C ARG A 292 -5.82 -13.08 4.23
N ASN A 293 -6.50 -13.23 3.09
CA ASN A 293 -6.83 -12.13 2.19
C ASN A 293 -7.76 -11.10 2.85
N ILE A 294 -8.72 -11.55 3.67
CA ILE A 294 -9.57 -10.65 4.47
C ILE A 294 -8.70 -9.86 5.46
N GLY A 295 -7.81 -10.54 6.18
CA GLY A 295 -6.87 -9.88 7.11
C GLY A 295 -6.02 -8.83 6.42
N GLU A 296 -5.42 -9.16 5.26
CA GLU A 296 -4.63 -8.23 4.45
C GLU A 296 -5.44 -7.01 4.00
N ALA A 297 -6.67 -7.21 3.51
CA ALA A 297 -7.55 -6.11 3.13
C ALA A 297 -7.84 -5.17 4.31
N LEU A 298 -8.09 -5.72 5.51
CA LEU A 298 -8.30 -4.92 6.72
C LEU A 298 -7.03 -4.13 7.09
N GLY A 299 -5.85 -4.75 7.03
CA GLY A 299 -4.58 -4.07 7.34
C GLY A 299 -4.23 -2.92 6.41
N VAL A 300 -4.71 -2.95 5.17
CA VAL A 300 -4.51 -1.87 4.18
C VAL A 300 -5.67 -0.85 4.18
N GLY A 301 -6.71 -1.08 4.99
CA GLY A 301 -7.73 -0.09 5.31
C GLY A 301 -9.12 -0.40 4.77
N ALA A 302 -9.48 -1.67 4.57
CA ALA A 302 -10.89 -2.06 4.49
C ALA A 302 -11.56 -1.86 5.86
N THR A 303 -12.85 -1.50 5.85
CA THR A 303 -13.58 -1.21 7.09
C THR A 303 -14.17 -2.48 7.69
N LEU A 304 -14.25 -2.52 9.01
CA LEU A 304 -14.95 -3.54 9.77
C LEU A 304 -15.47 -2.88 11.04
N ASN A 305 -16.78 -2.88 11.23
CA ASN A 305 -17.38 -2.32 12.44
C ASN A 305 -17.96 -3.44 13.30
N PHE A 306 -17.69 -3.37 14.61
CA PHE A 306 -18.25 -4.26 15.61
C PHE A 306 -19.38 -3.61 16.41
N PHE A 307 -19.38 -2.27 16.45
CA PHE A 307 -20.27 -1.48 17.30
C PHE A 307 -21.04 -0.46 16.46
N ASP A 308 -22.22 -0.07 16.96
CA ASP A 308 -22.97 1.06 16.44
C ASP A 308 -22.43 2.41 16.98
N ASP A 309 -23.06 3.52 16.57
CA ASP A 309 -22.67 4.87 16.99
C ASP A 309 -22.83 5.13 18.51
N HIS A 310 -23.51 4.23 19.22
CA HIS A 310 -23.69 4.25 20.67
C HIS A 310 -22.76 3.26 21.40
N GLY A 311 -21.83 2.63 20.67
CA GLY A 311 -20.87 1.67 21.21
C GLY A 311 -21.48 0.31 21.59
N GLN A 312 -22.72 0.02 21.15
CA GLN A 312 -23.33 -1.29 21.39
C GLN A 312 -22.91 -2.28 20.31
N PRO A 313 -22.65 -3.55 20.66
CA PRO A 313 -22.30 -4.56 19.67
C PRO A 313 -23.42 -4.72 18.63
N LEU A 314 -23.05 -4.70 17.35
CA LEU A 314 -23.96 -5.04 16.28
C LEU A 314 -24.41 -6.51 16.41
N GLN A 315 -25.68 -6.80 16.15
CA GLN A 315 -26.27 -8.13 16.34
C GLN A 315 -27.02 -8.62 15.09
N GLY A 316 -27.32 -9.93 15.05
CA GLY A 316 -28.05 -10.55 13.94
C GLY A 316 -27.37 -10.34 12.60
N ASP A 317 -28.14 -9.89 11.61
CA ASP A 317 -27.71 -9.61 10.23
C ASP A 317 -26.91 -8.31 10.11
N ALA A 318 -26.95 -7.45 11.12
CA ALA A 318 -26.18 -6.20 11.15
C ALA A 318 -24.73 -6.42 11.61
N ARG A 319 -24.32 -7.66 11.94
CA ARG A 319 -22.96 -7.95 12.41
C ARG A 319 -21.92 -7.77 11.30
N TYR A 320 -20.78 -7.21 11.69
CA TYR A 320 -19.55 -7.12 10.89
C TYR A 320 -19.73 -6.43 9.52
N PRO A 321 -20.47 -5.31 9.40
CA PRO A 321 -20.53 -4.58 8.16
C PRO A 321 -19.09 -4.21 7.77
N SER A 322 -18.74 -4.61 6.57
CA SER A 322 -17.38 -4.53 6.08
C SER A 322 -17.37 -4.13 4.62
N SER A 323 -16.33 -3.40 4.23
CA SER A 323 -16.09 -3.12 2.81
C SER A 323 -15.28 -4.20 2.12
N VAL A 324 -14.80 -5.22 2.84
CA VAL A 324 -14.01 -6.31 2.25
C VAL A 324 -14.80 -7.00 1.15
N ARG A 325 -14.18 -7.09 -0.04
CA ARG A 325 -14.84 -7.58 -1.25
C ARG A 325 -14.52 -9.05 -1.48
N VAL A 326 -15.24 -9.93 -0.78
CA VAL A 326 -14.95 -11.37 -0.75
C VAL A 326 -14.96 -12.02 -2.14
N GLN A 327 -15.90 -11.67 -3.03
CA GLN A 327 -15.91 -12.22 -4.40
C GLN A 327 -14.72 -11.74 -5.23
N ASP A 328 -14.30 -10.49 -5.05
CA ASP A 328 -13.15 -9.93 -5.76
C ASP A 328 -11.83 -10.50 -5.23
N LEU A 329 -11.72 -10.71 -3.92
CA LEU A 329 -10.61 -11.46 -3.31
C LEU A 329 -10.54 -12.90 -3.83
N HIS A 330 -11.70 -13.55 -4.05
CA HIS A 330 -11.74 -14.87 -4.66
C HIS A 330 -11.25 -14.85 -6.12
N LEU A 331 -11.66 -13.86 -6.91
CA LEU A 331 -11.16 -13.66 -8.27
C LEU A 331 -9.64 -13.44 -8.30
N ILE A 332 -9.11 -12.64 -7.38
CA ILE A 332 -7.66 -12.43 -7.22
C ILE A 332 -6.97 -13.77 -6.92
N GLU A 333 -7.47 -14.55 -5.95
CA GLU A 333 -6.90 -15.85 -5.57
C GLU A 333 -6.90 -16.84 -6.75
N GLN A 334 -8.00 -16.95 -7.49
CA GLN A 334 -8.08 -17.78 -8.69
C GLN A 334 -7.10 -17.35 -9.77
N THR A 335 -6.88 -16.04 -9.91
CA THR A 335 -5.92 -15.49 -10.87
C THR A 335 -4.48 -15.83 -10.46
N LEU A 336 -4.17 -15.75 -9.16
CA LEU A 336 -2.88 -16.17 -8.59
C LEU A 336 -2.58 -17.65 -8.79
N GLN A 337 -3.59 -18.52 -8.83
CA GLN A 337 -3.38 -19.94 -9.16
C GLN A 337 -2.83 -20.17 -10.57
N ARG A 338 -3.06 -19.24 -11.50
CA ARG A 338 -2.56 -19.29 -12.88
C ARG A 338 -1.20 -18.60 -13.05
N LEU A 339 -0.67 -17.98 -11.99
CA LEU A 339 0.59 -17.24 -12.04
C LEU A 339 1.77 -18.20 -12.12
N LYS A 340 2.53 -18.13 -13.21
CA LYS A 340 3.77 -18.91 -13.32
C LYS A 340 4.92 -18.22 -12.56
N PRO A 341 5.82 -18.99 -11.93
CA PRO A 341 7.10 -18.46 -11.47
C PRO A 341 7.88 -17.83 -12.64
N PRO A 342 8.61 -16.73 -12.41
CA PRO A 342 9.33 -16.02 -13.46
C PRO A 342 10.51 -16.86 -13.98
N VAL A 343 10.65 -16.92 -15.30
CA VAL A 343 11.85 -17.48 -15.95
C VAL A 343 12.90 -16.39 -16.07
N TRP A 344 14.16 -16.73 -15.82
CA TRP A 344 15.28 -15.80 -16.01
C TRP A 344 15.37 -15.34 -17.48
N PRO A 345 15.23 -14.04 -17.78
CA PRO A 345 15.24 -13.55 -19.14
C PRO A 345 16.69 -13.35 -19.64
N GLU A 346 17.26 -14.41 -20.19
CA GLU A 346 18.63 -14.41 -20.72
C GLU A 346 18.87 -13.32 -21.78
N GLU A 347 17.84 -12.95 -22.54
CA GLU A 347 17.91 -11.86 -23.54
C GLU A 347 18.17 -10.48 -22.91
N LEU A 348 17.71 -10.25 -21.67
CA LEU A 348 17.87 -8.97 -20.96
C LEU A 348 19.09 -8.96 -20.04
N PHE A 349 19.34 -10.08 -19.34
CA PHE A 349 20.33 -10.15 -18.26
C PHE A 349 21.50 -11.10 -18.53
N GLY A 350 21.57 -11.70 -19.72
CA GLY A 350 22.64 -12.59 -20.14
C GLY A 350 22.34 -14.06 -19.90
N ALA A 351 23.01 -14.90 -20.70
CA ALA A 351 22.82 -16.34 -20.70
C ALA A 351 23.31 -17.01 -19.42
N ILE A 352 22.62 -18.07 -18.99
CA ILE A 352 23.03 -18.90 -17.86
C ILE A 352 24.14 -19.85 -18.34
N ASP A 353 25.28 -19.86 -17.66
CA ASP A 353 26.31 -20.90 -17.82
C ASP A 353 25.74 -22.25 -17.35
N ARG A 354 25.33 -23.08 -18.31
CA ARG A 354 24.64 -24.36 -18.04
C ARG A 354 25.55 -25.38 -17.33
N PRO A 355 26.83 -25.57 -17.74
CA PRO A 355 27.78 -26.39 -16.97
C PRO A 355 27.92 -25.94 -15.51
N LEU A 356 28.03 -24.64 -15.26
CA LEU A 356 28.16 -24.12 -13.89
C LEU A 356 26.85 -24.28 -13.10
N ALA A 357 25.70 -24.02 -13.72
CA ALA A 357 24.39 -24.25 -13.11
C ALA A 357 24.17 -25.72 -12.73
N ALA A 358 24.67 -26.68 -13.54
CA ALA A 358 24.62 -28.10 -13.21
C ALA A 358 25.46 -28.44 -11.97
N LYS A 359 26.66 -27.85 -11.82
CA LYS A 359 27.46 -27.96 -10.60
C LYS A 359 26.72 -27.36 -9.40
N GLY A 360 26.12 -26.19 -9.58
CA GLY A 360 25.29 -25.53 -8.56
C GLY A 360 24.10 -26.37 -8.11
N ARG A 361 23.47 -27.13 -9.02
CA ARG A 361 22.39 -28.07 -8.69
C ARG A 361 22.85 -29.15 -7.72
N ALA A 362 24.02 -29.76 -7.96
CA ALA A 362 24.55 -30.78 -7.06
C ALA A 362 24.78 -30.22 -5.64
N LEU A 363 25.40 -29.03 -5.54
CA LEU A 363 25.62 -28.33 -4.27
C LEU A 363 24.31 -27.97 -3.58
N PHE A 364 23.31 -27.49 -4.32
CA PHE A 364 21.99 -27.17 -3.76
C PHE A 364 21.29 -28.41 -3.20
N THR A 365 21.34 -29.54 -3.91
CA THR A 365 20.78 -30.81 -3.44
C THR A 365 21.44 -31.28 -2.15
N GLU A 366 22.77 -31.19 -2.06
CA GLU A 366 23.54 -31.62 -0.90
C GLU A 366 23.33 -30.70 0.32
N ASN A 367 23.26 -29.38 0.13
CA ASN A 367 23.40 -28.42 1.22
C ASN A 367 22.12 -27.61 1.52
N CYS A 368 21.20 -27.47 0.57
CA CYS A 368 20.09 -26.51 0.67
C CYS A 368 18.72 -27.19 0.60
N ALA A 369 18.59 -28.25 -0.18
CA ALA A 369 17.31 -28.88 -0.50
C ALA A 369 16.59 -29.44 0.73
N GLY A 370 17.34 -29.87 1.76
CA GLY A 370 16.78 -30.37 3.02
C GLY A 370 15.92 -29.38 3.80
N CYS A 371 15.95 -28.08 3.45
CA CYS A 371 15.06 -27.05 3.97
C CYS A 371 14.29 -26.30 2.86
N HIS A 372 14.92 -26.02 1.73
CA HIS A 372 14.34 -25.18 0.67
C HIS A 372 13.54 -25.93 -0.39
N VAL A 373 13.53 -27.27 -0.37
CA VAL A 373 12.63 -28.08 -1.20
C VAL A 373 11.57 -28.68 -0.28
N PRO A 374 10.37 -28.08 -0.19
CA PRO A 374 9.33 -28.56 0.70
C PRO A 374 8.84 -29.95 0.29
N ALA A 375 8.54 -30.79 1.28
CA ALA A 375 7.91 -32.08 1.02
C ALA A 375 6.51 -31.86 0.43
N VAL A 376 6.11 -32.69 -0.53
CA VAL A 376 4.76 -32.67 -1.09
C VAL A 376 3.98 -33.84 -0.49
N VAL A 377 2.85 -33.54 0.13
CA VAL A 377 1.94 -34.53 0.73
C VAL A 377 0.55 -34.36 0.15
N GLU A 378 -0.25 -35.44 0.15
CA GLU A 378 -1.67 -35.36 -0.19
C GLU A 378 -2.48 -35.06 1.08
N GLU A 379 -3.17 -33.93 1.11
CA GLU A 379 -4.06 -33.53 2.21
C GLU A 379 -5.43 -33.15 1.62
N ASN A 380 -6.50 -33.79 2.07
CA ASN A 380 -7.87 -33.56 1.61
C ASN A 380 -8.03 -33.65 0.07
N GLY A 381 -7.33 -34.59 -0.57
CA GLY A 381 -7.36 -34.80 -2.03
C GLY A 381 -6.59 -33.77 -2.85
N ARG A 382 -5.72 -32.96 -2.21
CA ARG A 382 -4.86 -31.97 -2.87
C ARG A 382 -3.39 -32.23 -2.54
N LEU A 383 -2.50 -32.05 -3.52
CA LEU A 383 -1.06 -32.03 -3.29
C LEU A 383 -0.64 -30.69 -2.65
N VAL A 384 0.02 -30.76 -1.49
CA VAL A 384 0.39 -29.60 -0.69
C VAL A 384 1.87 -29.64 -0.31
N LYS A 385 2.56 -28.52 -0.47
CA LYS A 385 3.94 -28.30 -0.06
C LYS A 385 3.99 -27.93 1.44
N GLN A 386 4.70 -28.72 2.24
CA GLN A 386 4.94 -28.44 3.65
C GLN A 386 6.28 -27.73 3.83
N LEU A 387 6.24 -26.49 4.31
CA LEU A 387 7.44 -25.71 4.65
C LEU A 387 8.16 -26.32 5.85
N LYS A 388 9.48 -26.41 5.76
CA LYS A 388 10.32 -26.71 6.90
C LYS A 388 10.68 -25.42 7.61
N MET A 389 9.99 -25.15 8.72
CA MET A 389 10.24 -24.00 9.58
C MET A 389 11.13 -24.42 10.74
N LEU A 390 12.12 -23.60 11.08
CA LEU A 390 12.90 -23.77 12.30
C LEU A 390 12.30 -22.86 13.38
N PRO A 391 12.05 -23.37 14.59
CA PRO A 391 11.64 -22.51 15.68
C PRO A 391 12.76 -21.51 15.97
N VAL A 392 12.38 -20.25 16.13
CA VAL A 392 13.29 -19.25 16.70
C VAL A 392 13.24 -19.46 18.21
N GLU A 393 14.40 -19.66 18.86
CA GLU A 393 14.45 -19.66 20.33
C GLU A 393 13.98 -18.28 20.81
N VAL A 394 12.91 -18.26 21.61
CA VAL A 394 12.29 -17.04 22.15
C VAL A 394 12.72 -16.82 23.59
#